data_AF-A0A3B8IWX2-F1
#
_entry.id   AF-A0A3B8IWX2-F1
#
_cell.length_a   1.000
_cell.length_b   1.000
_cell.length_c   1.000
_cell.angle_alpha   90.00
_cell.angle_beta   90.00
_cell.angle_gamma   90.00
#
_symmetry.space_group_name_H-M   'P 1'
#
loop_
_entity.id
_entity.type
_entity.pdbx_description
1 polymer ?
#
loop_
_entity_poly.entity_id
_entity_poly.type
_entity_poly.pdbx_seq_one_letter_code
_entity_poly.pdbx_strand_id
1 'polypeptide(L)'
;WKALWEREYPPILYQVEREGRICIWDTRPVTEQDYFTKTGIEADLLKICDTPQLAKNVYKKAMERNSGYSESQIEEALHLLQEEHLVLGISGRYISLPVSGPMPFPDKRLLYPGGIVRYYRS
;
A
#
# COMPACT_ATOMS: atom_id res chain seq x y z
N TRP A 1 -10.25 -3.77 -20.30
CA TRP A 1 -11.08 -4.02 -19.12
C TRP A 1 -11.55 -5.47 -19.01
N LYS A 2 -12.38 -6.01 -19.93
CA LYS A 2 -12.78 -7.44 -19.92
C LYS A 2 -11.59 -8.42 -19.87
N ALA A 3 -10.63 -8.30 -20.79
CA ALA A 3 -9.42 -9.16 -20.82
C ALA A 3 -8.52 -9.08 -19.56
N LEU A 4 -8.62 -7.99 -18.79
CA LEU A 4 -7.86 -7.78 -17.54
C LEU A 4 -8.56 -8.43 -16.34
N TRP A 5 -9.89 -8.60 -16.43
CA TRP A 5 -10.74 -9.31 -15.48
C TRP A 5 -10.86 -10.80 -15.82
N GLU A 6 -10.62 -11.17 -17.09
CA GLU A 6 -10.55 -12.54 -17.61
C GLU A 6 -9.18 -13.21 -17.35
N ARG A 7 -8.18 -12.46 -16.90
CA ARG A 7 -6.95 -13.04 -16.36
C ARG A 7 -7.26 -13.75 -15.04
N GLU A 8 -6.61 -14.88 -14.78
CA GLU A 8 -6.79 -15.69 -13.56
C GLU A 8 -6.61 -14.90 -12.25
N TYR A 9 -5.96 -13.72 -12.30
CA TYR A 9 -5.73 -12.85 -11.15
C TYR A 9 -6.06 -11.39 -11.49
N PRO A 10 -6.90 -10.69 -10.70
CA PRO A 10 -7.11 -9.26 -10.86
C PRO A 10 -5.83 -8.50 -10.51
N PRO A 11 -5.60 -7.31 -11.11
CA PRO A 11 -4.54 -6.41 -10.67
C PRO A 11 -4.90 -5.88 -9.28
N ILE A 12 -3.97 -6.00 -8.33
CA ILE A 12 -4.19 -5.63 -6.93
C ILE A 12 -2.97 -4.82 -6.47
N LEU A 13 -3.24 -3.75 -5.75
CA LEU A 13 -2.25 -3.10 -4.89
C LEU A 13 -2.60 -3.48 -3.45
N TYR A 14 -1.86 -4.43 -2.88
CA TYR A 14 -2.19 -5.09 -1.63
C TYR A 14 -1.14 -4.79 -0.56
N GLN A 15 -1.56 -4.56 0.68
CA GLN A 15 -0.63 -4.38 1.80
C GLN A 15 -0.86 -5.32 2.98
N VAL A 16 0.22 -5.66 3.68
CA VAL A 16 0.22 -6.42 4.95
C VAL A 16 1.18 -5.78 5.93
N GLU A 17 0.76 -5.67 7.18
CA GLU A 17 1.66 -5.31 8.27
C GLU A 17 2.36 -6.54 8.83
N ARG A 18 3.69 -6.48 8.94
CA ARG A 18 4.54 -7.51 9.58
C ARG A 18 5.63 -6.84 10.37
N GLU A 19 5.83 -7.21 11.64
CA GLU A 19 7.00 -6.74 12.43
C GLU A 19 7.17 -5.20 12.44
N GLY A 20 6.07 -4.45 12.42
CA GLY A 20 6.11 -2.98 12.43
C GLY A 20 6.45 -2.31 11.09
N ARG A 21 6.52 -3.07 9.99
CA ARG A 21 6.64 -2.56 8.61
C ARG A 21 5.38 -2.89 7.80
N ILE A 22 5.13 -2.10 6.76
CA ILE A 22 4.11 -2.38 5.76
C ILE A 22 4.79 -2.94 4.52
N CYS A 23 4.42 -4.16 4.14
CA CYS A 23 4.82 -4.81 2.91
C CYS A 23 3.71 -4.63 1.88
N ILE A 24 4.05 -4.16 0.68
CA ILE A 24 3.08 -3.84 -0.38
C ILE A 24 3.45 -4.63 -1.62
N TRP A 25 2.46 -5.27 -2.26
CA TRP A 25 2.59 -5.91 -3.55
C TRP A 25 1.72 -5.18 -4.56
N ASP A 26 2.30 -4.83 -5.70
CA ASP A 26 1.60 -4.21 -6.81
C ASP A 26 1.64 -5.13 -8.03
N THR A 27 0.48 -5.64 -8.42
CA THR A 27 0.33 -6.46 -9.64
C THR A 27 -0.34 -5.68 -10.78
N ARG A 28 -0.50 -4.36 -10.65
CA ARG A 28 -1.08 -3.51 -11.69
C ARG A 28 -0.12 -3.44 -12.88
N PRO A 29 -0.62 -3.48 -14.14
CA PRO A 29 0.23 -3.43 -15.34
C PRO A 29 1.05 -2.14 -15.50
N VAL A 30 0.69 -1.09 -14.76
CA VAL A 30 1.33 0.22 -14.81
C VAL A 30 2.48 0.36 -13.80
N THR A 31 2.73 -0.67 -12.98
CA THR A 31 3.78 -0.58 -11.96
C THR A 31 5.16 -0.79 -12.55
N GLU A 32 6.11 0.05 -12.14
CA GLU A 32 7.54 -0.13 -12.41
C GLU A 32 8.21 -0.98 -11.31
N GLN A 33 7.58 -1.07 -10.13
CA GLN A 33 8.07 -1.78 -8.96
C GLN A 33 6.94 -2.62 -8.34
N ASP A 34 7.15 -3.93 -8.27
CA ASP A 34 6.13 -4.90 -7.85
C ASP A 34 6.06 -5.13 -6.33
N TYR A 35 7.07 -4.67 -5.60
CA TYR A 35 7.17 -4.84 -4.15
C TYR A 35 7.77 -3.63 -3.44
N PHE A 36 7.12 -3.20 -2.36
CA PHE A 36 7.58 -2.12 -1.48
C PHE A 36 7.64 -2.57 -0.02
N THR A 37 8.55 -1.98 0.73
CA THR A 37 8.59 -2.11 2.19
C THR A 37 8.69 -0.73 2.79
N LYS A 38 7.73 -0.38 3.63
CA LYS A 38 7.61 0.94 4.27
C LYS A 38 7.76 0.81 5.77
N THR A 39 8.51 1.71 6.36
CA THR A 39 8.82 1.76 7.80
C THR A 39 8.66 3.18 8.33
N GLY A 40 8.67 3.34 9.65
CA GLY A 40 8.64 4.65 10.30
C GLY A 40 7.51 5.54 9.79
N ILE A 41 7.86 6.75 9.38
CA ILE A 41 6.90 7.79 8.98
C ILE A 41 6.04 7.37 7.78
N GLU A 42 6.61 6.70 6.78
CA GLU A 42 5.86 6.27 5.60
C GLU A 42 4.80 5.23 5.96
N ALA A 43 5.16 4.25 6.78
CA ALA A 43 4.23 3.24 7.27
C ALA A 43 3.12 3.86 8.13
N ASP A 44 3.45 4.86 8.93
CA ASP A 44 2.47 5.58 9.73
C ASP A 44 1.50 6.39 8.88
N LEU A 45 2.00 7.06 7.84
CA LEU A 45 1.17 7.85 6.92
C LEU A 45 0.22 6.99 6.10
N LEU A 46 0.66 5.82 5.63
CA LEU A 46 -0.22 4.85 4.96
C LEU A 46 -1.39 4.42 5.87
N LYS A 47 -1.13 4.17 7.16
CA LYS A 47 -2.17 3.83 8.14
C LYS A 47 -3.10 5.01 8.43
N ILE A 48 -2.56 6.21 8.60
CA ILE A 48 -3.34 7.43 8.85
C ILE A 48 -4.28 7.71 7.68
N CYS A 49 -3.82 7.46 6.46
CA CYS A 49 -4.54 7.72 5.22
C CYS A 49 -5.38 6.53 4.73
N ASP A 50 -5.53 5.44 5.51
CA ASP A 50 -6.39 4.28 5.15
C ASP A 50 -7.83 4.70 4.81
N THR A 51 -8.27 5.84 5.35
CA THR A 51 -9.46 6.57 4.88
C THR A 51 -9.07 8.00 4.47
N PRO A 52 -9.78 8.64 3.52
CA PRO A 52 -9.47 9.99 3.07
C PRO A 52 -9.34 11.00 4.23
N GLN A 53 -8.14 11.55 4.42
CA GLN A 53 -7.85 12.56 5.46
C GLN A 53 -7.60 13.92 4.84
N LEU A 54 -8.11 15.00 5.44
CA LEU A 54 -7.66 16.35 5.13
C LEU A 54 -6.18 16.52 5.52
N ALA A 55 -5.42 17.28 4.74
CA ALA A 55 -4.00 17.54 5.00
C ALA A 55 -3.71 17.86 6.48
N LYS A 56 -4.37 18.88 7.06
CA LYS A 56 -4.23 19.27 8.47
C LYS A 56 -4.43 18.12 9.48
N ASN A 57 -5.29 17.15 9.17
CA ASN A 57 -5.52 16.00 10.04
C ASN A 57 -4.40 14.97 9.93
N VAL A 58 -3.78 14.85 8.75
CA VAL A 58 -2.62 13.98 8.55
C VAL A 58 -1.46 14.46 9.41
N TYR A 59 -1.08 15.74 9.30
CA TYR A 59 0.01 16.32 10.10
C TYR A 59 -0.23 16.14 11.60
N LYS A 60 -1.44 16.50 12.06
CA LYS A 60 -1.82 16.36 13.46
C LYS A 60 -1.68 14.91 13.94
N LYS A 61 -2.27 13.95 13.22
CA LYS A 61 -2.22 12.52 13.60
C LYS A 61 -0.81 11.95 13.54
N ALA A 62 0.00 12.38 12.58
CA ALA A 62 1.39 11.93 12.45
C ALA A 62 2.23 12.41 13.65
N MET A 63 2.12 13.68 14.02
CA MET A 63 2.81 14.24 15.19
C MET A 63 2.29 13.68 16.53
N GLU A 64 0.99 13.38 16.64
CA GLU A 64 0.42 12.69 17.81
C GLU A 64 0.98 11.27 17.96
N ARG A 65 1.27 10.60 16.85
CA ARG A 65 1.82 9.24 16.84
C ARG A 65 3.30 9.22 17.17
N ASN A 66 4.05 10.20 16.67
CA ASN A 66 5.46 10.37 16.97
C ASN A 66 5.80 11.87 17.00
N SER A 67 6.04 12.38 18.21
CA SER A 67 6.39 13.79 18.43
C SER A 67 7.75 14.20 17.85
N GLY A 68 8.54 13.23 17.39
CA GLY A 68 9.79 13.47 16.66
C GLY A 68 9.61 13.80 15.18
N TYR A 69 8.39 13.65 14.62
CA TYR A 69 8.13 14.03 13.24
C TYR A 69 7.93 15.55 13.11
N SER A 70 8.67 16.16 12.17
CA SER A 70 8.46 17.54 11.74
C SER A 70 7.51 17.62 10.54
N GLU A 71 6.93 18.81 10.29
CA GLU A 71 6.07 19.02 9.11
C GLU A 71 6.80 18.73 7.80
N SER A 72 8.06 19.18 7.68
CA SER A 72 8.89 18.94 6.49
C SER A 72 9.10 17.44 6.23
N GLN A 73 9.33 16.64 7.28
CA GLN A 73 9.48 15.19 7.12
C GLN A 73 8.18 14.53 6.68
N ILE A 74 7.04 15.02 7.18
CA ILE A 74 5.72 14.51 6.78
C ILE A 74 5.44 14.85 5.32
N GLU A 75 5.75 16.06 4.88
CA GLU A 75 5.60 16.50 3.49
C GLU A 75 6.48 15.70 2.52
N GLU A 76 7.75 15.53 2.87
CA GLU A 76 8.69 14.73 2.06
C GLU A 76 8.22 13.28 1.97
N ALA A 77 7.80 12.67 3.08
CA ALA A 77 7.28 11.30 3.06
C ALA A 77 5.97 11.17 2.27
N LEU A 78 5.06 12.15 2.35
CA LEU A 78 3.86 12.16 1.52
C LEU A 78 4.21 12.28 0.04
N HIS A 79 5.15 13.15 -0.31
CA HIS A 79 5.61 13.33 -1.70
C HIS A 79 6.16 12.01 -2.26
N LEU A 80 7.05 11.35 -1.52
CA LEU A 80 7.62 10.05 -1.92
C LEU A 80 6.53 8.99 -2.12
N LEU A 81 5.57 8.88 -1.19
CA LEU A 81 4.46 7.94 -1.31
C LEU A 81 3.54 8.25 -2.50
N GLN A 82 3.43 9.51 -2.92
CA GLN A 82 2.69 9.90 -4.11
C GLN A 82 3.45 9.57 -5.40
N GLU A 83 4.77 9.79 -5.44
CA GLU A 83 5.62 9.40 -6.58
C GLU A 83 5.60 7.89 -6.81
N GLU A 84 5.56 7.11 -5.73
CA GLU A 84 5.43 5.65 -5.77
C GLU A 84 3.99 5.17 -6.03
N HIS A 85 3.03 6.09 -6.22
CA HIS A 85 1.62 5.77 -6.45
C HIS A 85 0.98 4.89 -5.35
N LEU A 86 1.41 5.11 -4.10
CA LEU A 86 0.89 4.45 -2.89
C LEU A 86 -0.09 5.34 -2.12
N VAL A 87 0.03 6.65 -2.25
CA VAL A 87 -0.92 7.64 -1.72
C VAL A 87 -1.44 8.51 -2.85
N LEU A 88 -2.73 8.81 -2.85
CA LEU A 88 -3.34 9.77 -3.75
C LEU A 88 -3.71 11.05 -3.01
N GLY A 89 -3.16 12.17 -3.48
CA GLY A 89 -3.60 13.51 -3.10
C GLY A 89 -4.71 14.00 -4.04
N ILE A 90 -5.90 14.27 -3.51
CA ILE A 90 -7.02 14.83 -4.29
C ILE A 90 -7.86 15.79 -3.45
N SER A 91 -8.13 16.98 -3.97
CA SER A 91 -8.97 18.01 -3.33
C SER A 91 -8.55 18.32 -1.88
N GLY A 92 -7.24 18.45 -1.63
CA GLY A 92 -6.68 18.73 -0.30
C GLY A 92 -6.78 17.57 0.70
N ARG A 93 -7.07 16.35 0.21
CA ARG A 93 -7.11 15.12 1.00
C ARG A 93 -6.07 14.13 0.51
N TYR A 94 -5.63 13.28 1.43
CA TYR A 94 -4.75 12.14 1.16
C TYR A 94 -5.49 10.84 1.47
N ILE A 95 -5.34 9.85 0.60
CA ILE A 95 -5.85 8.49 0.79
C ILE A 95 -4.77 7.48 0.39
N SER A 96 -4.58 6.47 1.22
CA SER A 96 -3.75 5.30 0.92
C SER A 96 -4.44 4.44 -0.14
N LEU A 97 -3.70 4.01 -1.15
CA LEU A 97 -4.20 3.18 -2.24
C LEU A 97 -4.08 1.68 -1.99
N PRO A 98 -3.02 1.16 -1.31
CA PRO A 98 -2.95 -0.26 -1.00
C PRO A 98 -4.09 -0.71 -0.11
N VAL A 99 -4.76 -1.78 -0.52
CA VAL A 99 -5.88 -2.34 0.25
C VAL A 99 -5.35 -3.30 1.31
N SER A 100 -5.84 -3.11 2.54
CA SER A 100 -5.61 -4.03 3.66
C SER A 100 -6.69 -5.12 3.70
N GLY A 101 -6.39 -6.29 4.26
CA GLY A 101 -7.38 -7.35 4.49
C GLY A 101 -6.89 -8.73 4.02
N PRO A 102 -7.78 -9.74 3.93
CA PRO A 102 -7.43 -11.02 3.36
C PRO A 102 -7.03 -10.82 1.88
N MET A 103 -5.80 -11.21 1.54
CA MET A 103 -5.36 -11.18 0.15
C MET A 103 -6.34 -12.01 -0.69
N PRO A 104 -6.89 -11.46 -1.78
CA PRO A 104 -7.91 -12.16 -2.56
C PRO A 104 -7.28 -13.20 -3.49
N PHE A 105 -6.29 -13.96 -3.01
CA PHE A 105 -5.89 -15.16 -3.72
C PHE A 105 -7.06 -16.14 -3.70
N PRO A 106 -7.44 -16.72 -4.85
CA PRO A 106 -8.39 -17.82 -4.85
C PRO A 106 -7.88 -18.95 -3.95
N ASP A 107 -8.82 -19.64 -3.29
CA ASP A 107 -8.53 -20.84 -2.51
C ASP A 107 -7.61 -21.77 -3.32
N LYS A 108 -6.51 -22.23 -2.70
CA LYS A 108 -5.44 -23.04 -3.30
C LYS A 108 -5.93 -24.32 -3.99
N ARG A 109 -7.21 -24.66 -3.84
CA ARG A 109 -7.84 -25.89 -4.31
C ARG A 109 -8.31 -25.86 -5.77
N LEU A 110 -8.36 -24.70 -6.43
CA LEU A 110 -9.07 -24.63 -7.72
C LEU A 110 -8.22 -24.46 -8.98
N LEU A 111 -6.96 -24.02 -8.95
CA LEU A 111 -6.24 -23.73 -10.21
C LEU A 111 -4.72 -23.91 -10.09
N TYR A 112 -4.19 -25.09 -10.44
CA TYR A 112 -2.81 -25.22 -10.92
C TYR A 112 -2.68 -26.37 -11.94
N PRO A 113 -3.03 -26.18 -13.23
CA PRO A 113 -2.61 -27.11 -14.27
C PRO A 113 -1.18 -26.84 -14.79
N GLY A 114 -0.48 -25.79 -14.33
CA GLY A 114 0.68 -25.25 -15.07
C GLY A 114 1.93 -24.77 -14.33
N GLY A 115 2.06 -24.77 -13.00
CA GLY A 115 3.33 -24.32 -12.41
C GLY A 115 3.39 -24.08 -10.90
N ILE A 116 4.62 -24.08 -10.38
CA ILE A 116 5.00 -24.26 -8.97
C ILE A 116 5.00 -22.94 -8.19
N VAL A 117 4.33 -22.93 -7.03
CA VAL A 117 4.54 -21.94 -5.97
C VAL A 117 5.83 -22.26 -5.22
N ARG A 118 6.86 -21.43 -5.34
CA ARG A 118 8.04 -21.50 -4.46
C ARG A 118 7.70 -20.88 -3.11
N TYR A 119 7.61 -21.73 -2.09
CA TYR A 119 7.45 -21.30 -0.70
C TYR A 119 8.77 -20.73 -0.19
N TYR A 120 8.80 -19.45 0.18
CA TYR A 120 9.74 -19.01 1.20
C TYR A 120 9.12 -19.37 2.56
N ARG A 121 9.64 -20.43 3.17
CA ARG A 121 9.36 -20.73 4.58
C ARG A 121 10.05 -19.67 5.44
N SER A 122 9.31 -19.10 6.38
CA SER A 122 9.83 -18.45 7.58
C SER A 122 10.71 -19.40 8.37
#